data_AF-D0LR49-F1
#
_entry.id   AF-D0LR49-F1
#
_cell.length_a   1.000
_cell.length_b   1.000
_cell.length_c   1.000
_cell.angle_alpha   90.00
_cell.angle_beta   90.00
_cell.angle_gamma   90.00
#
_symmetry.space_group_name_H-M   'P 1'
#
loop_
_entity.id
_entity.type
_entity.pdbx_description
1 polymer ?
#
loop_
_entity_poly.entity_id
_entity_poly.type
_entity_poly.pdbx_seq_one_letter_code
_entity_poly.pdbx_strand_id
1 'polypeptide(L)'
;MRYEYWRAIIDTYADVDRMVEESKSPAPAAAAGAASDDDDGAWLARLSRGDEVEAPRQEGESAAMGALHARVYARLERLREALSGAPGREQLMLMLIIALDERIMHALPEQQRLSWPLLQFQWLRATNGGDVFYQLCDDLLADAGTPSFLFEVIYFALERGFVGRFAGDPDAIEGCAQRLRARIPVPADRPVSDRPSAGGADVAQPGTPRTRSPLWYYANAALLIVVLTVVLVALSNCTP
;
A
#
# COMPACT_ATOMS: atom_id res chain seq x y z
N MET A 1 -8.62 -13.07 24.18
CA MET A 1 -7.40 -12.29 23.92
C MET A 1 -7.04 -12.21 22.44
N ARG A 2 -6.89 -13.32 21.69
CA ARG A 2 -6.56 -13.28 20.24
C ARG A 2 -7.49 -12.40 19.40
N TYR A 3 -8.79 -12.40 19.71
CA TYR A 3 -9.79 -11.53 19.07
C TYR A 3 -9.48 -10.04 19.23
N GLU A 4 -9.07 -9.60 20.43
CA GLU A 4 -8.77 -8.18 20.69
C GLU A 4 -7.56 -7.69 19.89
N TYR A 5 -6.53 -8.54 19.76
CA TYR A 5 -5.36 -8.23 18.93
C TYR A 5 -5.75 -8.10 17.45
N TRP A 6 -6.54 -9.05 16.94
CA TRP A 6 -7.03 -8.99 15.56
C TRP A 6 -7.87 -7.74 15.31
N ARG A 7 -8.78 -7.42 16.23
CA ARG A 7 -9.59 -6.20 16.16
C ARG A 7 -8.69 -4.96 16.11
N ALA A 8 -7.70 -4.85 17.00
CA ALA A 8 -6.78 -3.73 17.02
C ALA A 8 -5.99 -3.58 15.70
N ILE A 9 -5.54 -4.69 15.11
CA ILE A 9 -4.83 -4.71 13.82
C ILE A 9 -5.75 -4.24 12.69
N ILE A 10 -6.96 -4.82 12.59
CA ILE A 10 -7.94 -4.49 11.53
C ILE A 10 -8.37 -3.02 11.64
N ASP A 11 -8.68 -2.56 12.85
CA ASP A 11 -9.07 -1.17 13.10
C ASP A 11 -7.92 -0.22 12.75
N THR A 12 -6.67 -0.61 12.99
CA THR A 12 -5.51 0.21 12.61
C THR A 12 -5.38 0.34 11.09
N TYR A 13 -5.53 -0.75 10.33
CA TYR A 13 -5.51 -0.69 8.87
C TYR A 13 -6.63 0.19 8.33
N ALA A 14 -7.84 0.04 8.85
CA ALA A 14 -8.99 0.84 8.43
C ALA A 14 -8.81 2.33 8.75
N ASP A 15 -8.25 2.65 9.92
CA ASP A 15 -7.96 4.02 10.33
C ASP A 15 -6.86 4.65 9.47
N VAL A 16 -5.79 3.91 9.16
CA VAL A 16 -4.72 4.39 8.27
C VAL A 16 -5.27 4.67 6.86
N ASP A 17 -6.06 3.76 6.30
CA ASP A 17 -6.71 3.97 4.99
C ASP A 17 -7.57 5.24 4.99
N ARG A 18 -8.34 5.47 6.06
CA ARG A 18 -9.14 6.69 6.22
C ARG A 18 -8.26 7.94 6.31
N MET A 19 -7.18 7.91 7.10
CA MET A 19 -6.26 9.04 7.25
C MET A 19 -5.60 9.41 5.93
N VAL A 20 -5.18 8.42 5.14
CA VAL A 20 -4.58 8.64 3.81
C VAL A 20 -5.63 9.24 2.86
N GLU A 21 -6.86 8.72 2.85
CA GLU A 21 -7.91 9.27 1.98
C GLU A 21 -8.29 10.71 2.35
N GLU A 22 -8.40 11.01 3.64
CA GLU A 22 -8.60 12.38 4.14
C GLU A 22 -7.46 13.32 3.72
N SER A 23 -6.21 12.82 3.65
CA SER A 23 -5.06 13.62 3.27
C SER A 23 -4.99 13.96 1.77
N LYS A 24 -5.66 13.15 0.93
CA LYS A 24 -5.79 13.43 -0.51
C LYS A 24 -6.83 14.50 -0.79
N SER A 25 -7.83 14.63 0.08
CA SER A 25 -8.84 15.65 -0.06
C SER A 25 -8.17 17.00 0.17
N PRO A 26 -8.25 17.96 -0.78
CA PRO A 26 -7.80 19.30 -0.49
C PRO A 26 -8.60 19.77 0.72
N ALA A 27 -7.90 20.16 1.80
CA ALA A 27 -8.55 20.77 2.94
C ALA A 27 -9.52 21.83 2.40
N PRO A 28 -10.78 21.90 2.88
CA PRO A 28 -11.62 23.03 2.52
C PRO A 28 -10.81 24.25 2.93
N ALA A 29 -10.44 25.06 1.94
CA ALA A 29 -9.69 26.28 2.15
C ALA A 29 -10.42 27.04 3.27
N ALA A 30 -9.86 27.00 4.47
CA ALA A 30 -10.42 27.72 5.58
C ALA A 30 -10.37 29.18 5.17
N ALA A 31 -11.56 29.77 5.04
CA ALA A 31 -11.79 31.17 4.79
C ALA A 31 -10.89 32.03 5.69
N ALA A 32 -9.79 32.55 5.13
CA ALA A 32 -9.00 33.69 5.60
C ALA A 32 -7.86 33.92 4.58
N GLY A 33 -7.72 35.03 3.87
CA GLY A 33 -8.37 36.32 4.01
C GLY A 33 -9.23 36.69 2.82
N ALA A 34 -10.25 37.49 3.12
CA ALA A 34 -10.96 38.31 2.15
C ALA A 34 -9.94 39.07 1.29
N ALA A 35 -9.82 38.67 0.02
CA ALA A 35 -9.19 39.50 -0.99
C ALA A 35 -10.15 40.66 -1.25
N SER A 36 -9.74 41.85 -0.81
CA SER A 36 -10.27 43.11 -1.31
C SER A 36 -10.05 43.19 -2.82
N ASP A 37 -11.08 43.63 -3.53
CA ASP A 37 -11.23 43.82 -4.98
C ASP A 37 -10.25 44.85 -5.61
N ASP A 38 -8.96 44.90 -5.20
CA ASP A 38 -8.08 46.00 -5.63
C ASP A 38 -6.59 45.60 -5.74
N ASP A 39 -6.27 44.49 -6.41
CA ASP A 39 -4.86 44.12 -6.64
C ASP A 39 -4.55 43.46 -7.99
N ASP A 40 -4.90 44.14 -9.08
CA ASP A 40 -4.49 43.75 -10.44
C ASP A 40 -3.01 44.07 -10.76
N GLY A 41 -2.25 44.66 -9.82
CA GLY A 41 -0.91 45.21 -10.07
C GLY A 41 0.24 44.60 -9.25
N ALA A 42 0.02 44.06 -8.04
CA ALA A 42 1.13 43.63 -7.19
C ALA A 42 1.83 42.36 -7.68
N TRP A 43 1.14 41.48 -8.41
CA TRP A 43 1.75 40.25 -8.92
C TRP A 43 2.77 40.53 -10.04
N LEU A 44 2.51 41.53 -10.90
CA LEU A 44 3.45 41.98 -11.95
C LEU A 44 4.71 42.64 -11.37
N ALA A 45 4.57 43.37 -10.27
CA ALA A 45 5.69 43.98 -9.54
C ALA A 45 6.56 42.96 -8.77
N ARG A 46 6.04 41.74 -8.55
CA ARG A 46 6.75 40.63 -7.89
C ARG A 46 7.56 39.81 -8.92
N LEU A 47 6.98 39.54 -10.10
CA LEU A 47 7.69 38.92 -11.23
C LEU A 47 8.84 39.79 -11.77
N SER A 48 8.67 41.12 -11.76
CA SER A 48 9.68 42.06 -12.23
C SER A 48 10.90 42.19 -11.31
N ARG A 49 10.83 41.64 -10.08
CA ARG A 49 11.92 41.62 -9.11
C ARG A 49 12.78 40.36 -9.13
N GLY A 50 12.42 39.37 -9.95
CA GLY A 50 13.16 38.11 -10.04
C GLY A 50 12.99 37.18 -8.82
N ASP A 51 11.94 37.38 -8.02
CA ASP A 51 11.59 36.42 -6.96
C ASP A 51 10.94 35.18 -7.60
N GLU A 52 11.56 34.02 -7.46
CA GLU A 52 10.96 32.72 -7.80
C GLU A 52 9.70 32.51 -6.95
N VAL A 53 8.53 32.62 -7.59
CA VAL A 53 7.24 32.35 -6.95
C VAL A 53 7.01 30.84 -6.88
N GLU A 54 7.67 30.16 -5.94
CA GLU A 54 7.47 28.71 -5.72
C GLU A 54 7.18 28.32 -4.26
N ALA A 55 7.01 29.29 -3.35
CA ALA A 55 7.04 29.04 -1.90
C ALA A 55 5.73 28.70 -1.13
N PRO A 56 4.47 28.98 -1.55
CA PRO A 56 3.31 28.69 -0.68
C PRO A 56 2.82 27.24 -0.73
N ARG A 57 2.98 26.57 -1.87
CA ARG A 57 2.36 25.25 -2.11
C ARG A 57 3.17 24.10 -1.52
N GLN A 58 4.50 24.16 -1.62
CA GLN A 58 5.40 23.14 -1.07
C GLN A 58 5.39 23.12 0.47
N GLU A 59 5.28 24.28 1.12
CA GLU A 59 5.19 24.36 2.59
C GLU A 59 3.88 23.74 3.11
N GLY A 60 2.75 24.01 2.46
CA GLY A 60 1.46 23.42 2.80
C GLY A 60 1.42 21.90 2.60
N GLU A 61 1.98 21.41 1.49
CA GLU A 61 2.07 19.97 1.19
C GLU A 61 2.98 19.24 2.19
N SER A 62 4.12 19.85 2.56
CA SER A 62 5.03 19.31 3.58
C SER A 62 4.38 19.25 4.97
N ALA A 63 3.65 20.30 5.36
CA ALA A 63 2.92 20.33 6.64
C ALA A 63 1.79 19.29 6.69
N ALA A 64 1.03 19.13 5.59
CA ALA A 64 -0.02 18.12 5.49
C ALA A 64 0.57 16.70 5.58
N MET A 65 1.70 16.45 4.92
CA MET A 65 2.41 15.17 4.99
C MET A 65 2.91 14.88 6.41
N GLY A 66 3.51 15.86 7.07
CA GLY A 66 3.93 15.76 8.47
C GLY A 66 2.76 15.46 9.42
N ALA A 67 1.61 16.08 9.20
CA ALA A 67 0.40 15.84 9.98
C ALA A 67 -0.16 14.41 9.75
N LEU A 68 -0.18 13.93 8.50
CA LEU A 68 -0.55 12.54 8.19
C LEU A 68 0.37 11.57 8.92
N HIS A 69 1.69 11.76 8.78
CA HIS A 69 2.68 10.91 9.44
C HIS A 69 2.49 10.89 10.96
N ALA A 70 2.31 12.04 11.61
CA ALA A 70 2.08 12.12 13.06
C ALA A 70 0.81 11.35 13.49
N ARG A 71 -0.28 11.44 12.71
CA ARG A 71 -1.52 10.69 12.99
C ARG A 71 -1.32 9.18 12.86
N VAL A 72 -0.62 8.73 11.82
CA VAL A 72 -0.31 7.31 11.61
C VAL A 72 0.60 6.78 12.74
N TYR A 73 1.65 7.53 13.09
CA TYR A 73 2.54 7.19 14.20
C TYR A 73 1.78 7.06 15.52
N ALA A 74 0.92 8.03 15.86
CA ALA A 74 0.10 7.96 17.07
C ALA A 74 -0.90 6.77 17.05
N ARG A 75 -1.33 6.33 15.87
CA ARG A 75 -2.15 5.11 15.74
C ARG A 75 -1.35 3.84 15.99
N LEU A 76 -0.11 3.79 15.50
CA LEU A 76 0.81 2.68 15.71
C LEU A 76 1.21 2.53 17.19
N GLU A 77 1.40 3.63 17.92
CA GLU A 77 1.65 3.54 19.36
C GLU A 77 0.46 2.92 20.11
N ARG A 78 -0.77 3.32 19.77
CA ARG A 78 -1.97 2.67 20.32
C ARG A 78 -2.07 1.19 19.96
N LEU A 79 -1.67 0.82 18.74
CA LEU A 79 -1.60 -0.58 18.35
C LEU A 79 -0.54 -1.34 19.16
N ARG A 80 0.64 -0.76 19.37
CA ARG A 80 1.71 -1.35 20.17
C ARG A 80 1.26 -1.61 21.61
N GLU A 81 0.54 -0.66 22.21
CA GLU A 81 -0.06 -0.82 23.55
C GLU A 81 -1.10 -1.94 23.57
N ALA A 82 -1.99 -2.00 22.57
CA ALA A 82 -2.99 -3.05 22.43
C ALA A 82 -2.36 -4.45 22.24
N LEU A 83 -1.19 -4.52 21.62
CA LEU A 83 -0.40 -5.75 21.41
C LEU A 83 0.61 -6.02 22.53
N SER A 84 0.58 -5.29 23.65
CA SER A 84 1.58 -5.37 24.71
C SER A 84 1.82 -6.79 25.25
N GLY A 85 0.78 -7.62 25.31
CA GLY A 85 0.84 -9.03 25.72
C GLY A 85 0.78 -10.04 24.57
N ALA A 86 0.95 -9.61 23.32
CA ALA A 86 0.92 -10.51 22.17
C ALA A 86 2.24 -11.30 22.06
N PRO A 87 2.20 -12.61 21.75
CA PRO A 87 3.42 -13.38 21.53
C PRO A 87 4.11 -12.91 20.26
N GLY A 88 5.43 -12.68 20.34
CA GLY A 88 6.21 -12.14 19.23
C GLY A 88 5.85 -10.69 18.87
N ARG A 89 5.46 -9.88 19.85
CA ARG A 89 5.04 -8.47 19.65
C ARG A 89 6.01 -7.67 18.78
N GLU A 90 7.31 -7.78 19.02
CA GLU A 90 8.31 -7.01 18.27
C GLU A 90 8.32 -7.42 16.79
N GLN A 91 8.26 -8.72 16.51
CA GLN A 91 8.14 -9.25 15.15
C GLN A 91 6.82 -8.83 14.49
N LEU A 92 5.70 -8.84 15.23
CA LEU A 92 4.42 -8.35 14.75
C LEU A 92 4.50 -6.87 14.36
N MET A 93 5.01 -6.02 15.25
CA MET A 93 5.13 -4.59 15.00
C MET A 93 6.01 -4.31 13.79
N LEU A 94 7.15 -5.00 13.69
CA LEU A 94 8.05 -4.94 12.54
C LEU A 94 7.30 -5.22 11.22
N MET A 95 6.65 -6.36 11.12
CA MET A 95 5.96 -6.77 9.89
C MET A 95 4.79 -5.84 9.55
N LEU A 96 4.05 -5.38 10.55
CA LEU A 96 2.92 -4.47 10.38
C LEU A 96 3.37 -3.09 9.93
N ILE A 97 4.47 -2.55 10.46
CA ILE A 97 5.03 -1.25 10.06
C ILE A 97 5.48 -1.29 8.61
N ILE A 98 6.23 -2.32 8.22
CA ILE A 98 6.69 -2.48 6.83
C ILE A 98 5.48 -2.57 5.87
N ALA A 99 4.49 -3.40 6.21
CA ALA A 99 3.31 -3.57 5.38
C ALA A 99 2.45 -2.30 5.29
N LEU A 100 2.34 -1.52 6.37
CA LEU A 100 1.63 -0.25 6.38
C LEU A 100 2.36 0.83 5.58
N ASP A 101 3.70 0.91 5.66
CA ASP A 101 4.48 1.83 4.83
C ASP A 101 4.24 1.59 3.34
N GLU A 102 4.33 0.33 2.89
CA GLU A 102 4.08 -0.03 1.50
C GLU A 102 2.65 0.31 1.08
N ARG A 103 1.67 0.01 1.94
CA ARG A 103 0.27 0.34 1.70
C ARG A 103 0.04 1.85 1.58
N ILE A 104 0.61 2.66 2.47
CA ILE A 104 0.50 4.12 2.43
C ILE A 104 1.14 4.65 1.15
N MET A 105 2.35 4.20 0.81
CA MET A 105 3.02 4.62 -0.42
C MET A 105 2.21 4.26 -1.68
N HIS A 106 1.57 3.09 -1.73
CA HIS A 106 0.68 2.74 -2.85
C HIS A 106 -0.57 3.59 -2.91
N ALA A 107 -1.13 3.96 -1.76
CA ALA A 107 -2.33 4.77 -1.68
C ALA A 107 -2.09 6.25 -1.99
N LEU A 108 -0.89 6.78 -1.71
CA LEU A 108 -0.53 8.18 -1.97
C LEU A 108 -0.39 8.49 -3.48
N PRO A 109 -0.74 9.72 -3.92
CA PRO A 109 -0.41 10.22 -5.24
C PRO A 109 1.09 10.14 -5.50
N GLU A 110 1.50 9.87 -6.74
CA GLU A 110 2.90 9.64 -7.12
C GLU A 110 3.84 10.78 -6.67
N GLN A 111 3.37 12.02 -6.78
CA GLN A 111 4.13 13.21 -6.39
C GLN A 111 4.42 13.26 -4.88
N GLN A 112 3.54 12.66 -4.07
CA GLN A 112 3.65 12.66 -2.60
C GLN A 112 4.41 11.45 -2.06
N ARG A 113 4.60 10.38 -2.85
CA ARG A 113 5.26 9.14 -2.40
C ARG A 113 6.68 9.37 -1.94
N LEU A 114 7.44 10.20 -2.66
CA LEU A 114 8.84 10.51 -2.33
C LEU A 114 8.96 11.38 -1.07
N SER A 115 7.90 12.10 -0.72
CA SER A 115 7.83 12.94 0.48
C SER A 115 7.36 12.17 1.71
N TRP A 116 6.92 10.91 1.57
CA TRP A 116 6.49 10.09 2.70
C TRP A 116 7.69 9.76 3.60
N PRO A 117 7.72 10.23 4.86
CA PRO A 117 8.76 9.85 5.79
C PRO A 117 8.50 8.42 6.28
N LEU A 118 9.25 7.46 5.71
CA LEU A 118 9.12 6.03 5.99
C LEU A 118 9.08 5.73 7.50
N LEU A 119 8.01 5.06 7.94
CA LEU A 119 7.83 4.60 9.32
C LEU A 119 8.91 3.58 9.69
N GLN A 120 9.24 2.68 8.76
CA GLN A 120 10.28 1.67 8.92
C GLN A 120 11.66 2.31 9.18
N PHE A 121 11.95 3.49 8.62
CA PHE A 121 13.23 4.14 8.87
C PHE A 121 13.34 4.62 10.32
N GLN A 122 12.24 5.12 10.88
CA GLN A 122 12.22 5.60 12.27
C GLN A 122 12.31 4.46 13.28
N TRP A 123 11.65 3.34 13.00
CA TRP A 123 11.58 2.20 13.93
C TRP A 123 12.72 1.20 13.76
N LEU A 124 13.17 0.98 12.52
CA LEU A 124 14.07 -0.12 12.17
C LEU A 124 15.41 0.35 11.63
N ARG A 125 15.56 1.65 11.37
CA ARG A 125 16.74 2.22 10.70
C ARG A 125 17.05 1.51 9.39
N ALA A 126 16.03 0.96 8.73
CA ALA A 126 16.13 0.18 7.51
C ALA A 126 15.28 0.83 6.41
N THR A 127 15.77 0.76 5.18
CA THR A 127 15.04 1.20 3.97
C THR A 127 14.61 0.01 3.09
N ASN A 128 15.09 -1.19 3.39
CA ASN A 128 14.83 -2.43 2.68
C ASN A 128 13.78 -3.31 3.36
N GLY A 129 12.65 -2.73 3.80
CA GLY A 129 11.60 -3.46 4.52
C GLY A 129 11.11 -4.70 3.80
N GLY A 130 10.99 -4.66 2.46
CA GLY A 130 10.62 -5.84 1.68
C GLY A 130 11.52 -7.05 1.93
N ASP A 131 12.84 -6.86 1.96
CA ASP A 131 13.79 -7.94 2.23
C ASP A 131 13.70 -8.42 3.68
N VAL A 132 13.64 -7.46 4.61
CA VAL A 132 13.52 -7.74 6.06
C VAL A 132 12.25 -8.54 6.35
N PHE A 133 11.13 -8.22 5.68
CA PHE A 133 9.87 -8.90 5.84
C PHE A 133 9.97 -10.37 5.45
N TYR A 134 10.47 -10.67 4.24
CA TYR A 134 10.56 -12.06 3.79
C TYR A 134 11.65 -12.85 4.51
N GLN A 135 12.77 -12.23 4.88
CA GLN A 135 13.79 -12.88 5.71
C GLN A 135 13.20 -13.29 7.06
N LEU A 136 12.50 -12.37 7.74
CA LEU A 136 11.84 -12.67 9.00
C LEU A 136 10.76 -13.75 8.84
N CYS A 137 10.01 -13.72 7.73
CA CYS A 137 9.03 -14.75 7.42
C CYS A 137 9.70 -16.14 7.30
N ASP A 138 10.82 -16.24 6.59
CA ASP A 138 11.55 -17.49 6.42
C ASP A 138 12.15 -17.98 7.75
N ASP A 139 12.73 -17.08 8.56
CA ASP A 139 13.26 -17.39 9.89
C ASP A 139 12.16 -17.93 10.82
N LEU A 140 10.99 -17.28 10.83
CA LEU A 140 9.84 -17.69 11.63
C LEU A 140 9.25 -19.03 11.18
N LEU A 141 9.26 -19.31 9.86
CA LEU A 141 8.79 -20.57 9.31
C LEU A 141 9.73 -21.74 9.64
N ALA A 142 11.04 -21.48 9.73
CA ALA A 142 12.03 -22.47 10.12
C ALA A 142 11.95 -22.83 11.62
N ASP A 143 11.51 -21.91 12.47
CA ASP A 143 11.31 -22.17 13.90
C ASP A 143 9.97 -22.88 14.17
N ALA A 144 10.06 -24.13 14.63
CA ALA A 144 8.91 -24.94 14.99
C ALA A 144 8.12 -24.38 16.20
N GLY A 145 8.78 -23.60 17.07
CA GLY A 145 8.21 -22.97 18.26
C GLY A 145 7.48 -21.66 17.99
N THR A 146 7.51 -21.16 16.75
CA THR A 146 6.85 -19.90 16.39
C THR A 146 5.34 -19.96 16.67
N PRO A 147 4.79 -18.98 17.43
CA PRO A 147 3.36 -18.84 17.64
C PRO A 147 2.56 -18.70 16.33
N SER A 148 1.49 -19.48 16.19
CA SER A 148 0.66 -19.45 14.97
C SER A 148 0.05 -18.08 14.64
N PHE A 149 -0.11 -17.23 15.66
CA PHE A 149 -0.61 -15.87 15.50
C PHE A 149 0.30 -14.99 14.63
N LEU A 150 1.62 -15.20 14.66
CA LEU A 150 2.55 -14.50 13.76
C LEU A 150 2.27 -14.84 12.31
N PHE A 151 2.16 -16.13 11.98
CA PHE A 151 1.87 -16.57 10.61
C PHE A 151 0.55 -16.01 10.09
N GLU A 152 -0.45 -15.94 10.97
CA GLU A 152 -1.76 -15.37 10.70
C GLU A 152 -1.67 -13.88 10.29
N VAL A 153 -0.88 -13.09 11.01
CA VAL A 153 -0.69 -11.66 10.72
C VAL A 153 0.16 -11.44 9.47
N ILE A 154 1.21 -12.23 9.25
CA ILE A 154 2.03 -12.17 8.03
C ILE A 154 1.17 -12.51 6.82
N TYR A 155 0.40 -13.59 6.91
CA TYR A 155 -0.53 -14.00 5.86
C TYR A 155 -1.58 -12.93 5.58
N PHE A 156 -2.12 -12.27 6.62
CA PHE A 156 -3.02 -11.14 6.45
C PHE A 156 -2.38 -9.96 5.71
N ALA A 157 -1.11 -9.63 5.97
CA ALA A 157 -0.41 -8.58 5.24
C ALA A 157 -0.30 -8.91 3.75
N LEU A 158 0.03 -10.17 3.39
CA LEU A 158 0.06 -10.64 2.00
C LEU A 158 -1.32 -10.53 1.34
N GLU A 159 -2.39 -10.96 2.01
CA GLU A 159 -3.77 -10.85 1.51
C GLU A 159 -4.24 -9.39 1.35
N ARG A 160 -3.62 -8.43 2.05
CA ARG A 160 -3.86 -6.99 1.87
C ARG A 160 -3.02 -6.37 0.75
N GLY A 161 -2.30 -7.19 -0.01
CA GLY A 161 -1.53 -6.78 -1.17
C GLY A 161 -0.10 -6.37 -0.84
N PHE A 162 0.47 -6.84 0.29
CA PHE A 162 1.90 -6.69 0.52
C PHE A 162 2.69 -7.53 -0.48
N VAL A 163 3.64 -6.89 -1.13
CA VAL A 163 4.43 -7.42 -2.23
C VAL A 163 5.91 -7.41 -1.85
N GLY A 164 6.41 -6.31 -1.28
CA GLY A 164 7.82 -6.14 -0.92
C GLY A 164 8.76 -6.37 -2.10
N ARG A 165 9.81 -7.16 -1.87
CA ARG A 165 10.84 -7.46 -2.90
C ARG A 165 10.33 -8.25 -4.10
N PHE A 166 9.16 -8.89 -4.01
CA PHE A 166 8.63 -9.80 -5.02
C PHE A 166 7.64 -9.14 -6.00
N ALA A 167 7.75 -7.84 -6.24
CA ALA A 167 6.87 -7.13 -7.19
C ALA A 167 6.89 -7.68 -8.62
N GLY A 168 7.99 -8.31 -9.03
CA GLY A 168 8.11 -9.01 -10.31
C GLY A 168 7.84 -10.52 -10.26
N ASP A 169 7.54 -11.08 -9.09
CA ASP A 169 7.46 -12.53 -8.86
C ASP A 169 6.25 -12.90 -7.97
N PRO A 170 5.03 -12.90 -8.55
CA PRO A 170 3.83 -13.25 -7.81
C PRO A 170 3.81 -14.72 -7.35
N ASP A 171 4.54 -15.60 -8.04
CA ASP A 171 4.63 -17.03 -7.68
C ASP A 171 5.39 -17.21 -6.35
N ALA A 172 6.43 -16.40 -6.11
CA ALA A 172 7.12 -16.37 -4.82
C ALA A 172 6.20 -15.90 -3.67
N ILE A 173 5.32 -14.93 -3.92
CA ILE A 173 4.34 -14.46 -2.93
C ILE A 173 3.34 -15.57 -2.59
N GLU A 174 2.78 -16.22 -3.62
CA GLU A 174 1.82 -17.31 -3.43
C GLU A 174 2.47 -18.52 -2.73
N GLY A 175 3.71 -18.87 -3.10
CA GLY A 175 4.47 -19.92 -2.42
C GLY A 175 4.73 -19.61 -0.95
N CYS A 176 5.02 -18.35 -0.62
CA CYS A 176 5.12 -17.88 0.77
C CYS A 176 3.78 -18.01 1.51
N ALA A 177 2.68 -17.53 0.90
CA ALA A 177 1.35 -17.60 1.46
C ALA A 177 0.90 -19.05 1.75
N GLN A 178 1.23 -20.00 0.87
CA GLN A 178 0.95 -21.42 1.06
C GLN A 178 1.70 -22.01 2.26
N ARG A 179 3.00 -21.71 2.40
CA ARG A 179 3.79 -22.15 3.56
C ARG A 179 3.23 -21.60 4.87
N LEU A 180 2.79 -20.34 4.87
CA LEU A 180 2.15 -19.71 6.04
C LEU A 180 0.81 -20.38 6.38
N ARG A 181 -0.07 -20.57 5.39
CA ARG A 181 -1.37 -21.24 5.58
C ARG A 181 -1.22 -22.63 6.18
N ALA A 182 -0.21 -23.40 5.77
CA ALA A 182 0.06 -24.74 6.31
C ALA A 182 0.41 -24.75 7.81
N ARG A 183 0.87 -23.62 8.37
CA ARG A 183 1.22 -23.48 9.79
C ARG A 183 0.09 -22.87 10.62
N ILE A 184 -0.97 -22.36 10.00
CA ILE A 184 -2.12 -21.78 10.69
C ILE A 184 -3.11 -22.91 11.03
N PRO A 185 -3.43 -23.13 12.32
CA PRO A 185 -4.41 -24.14 12.71
C PRO A 185 -5.79 -23.83 12.11
N VAL A 186 -6.32 -24.74 11.30
CA VAL A 186 -7.72 -24.68 10.85
C VAL A 186 -8.60 -25.15 12.00
N PRO A 187 -9.61 -24.38 12.45
CA PRO A 187 -10.55 -24.85 13.45
C PRO A 187 -11.21 -26.15 12.97
N ALA A 188 -11.10 -27.22 13.76
CA ALA A 188 -11.62 -28.56 13.42
C ALA A 188 -13.15 -28.59 13.24
N ASP A 189 -13.87 -27.55 13.67
CA ASP A 189 -15.33 -27.48 13.68
C ASP A 189 -15.91 -26.55 12.60
N ARG A 190 -15.41 -26.61 11.37
CA ARG A 190 -16.36 -26.43 10.26
C ARG A 190 -17.07 -27.76 10.11
N PRO A 191 -18.37 -27.89 10.47
CA PRO A 191 -19.14 -28.99 9.93
C PRO A 191 -18.95 -28.90 8.41
N VAL A 192 -18.34 -29.92 7.84
CA VAL A 192 -18.48 -30.23 6.43
C VAL A 192 -19.98 -30.18 6.22
N SER A 193 -20.48 -29.11 5.58
CA SER A 193 -21.79 -29.20 4.98
C SER A 193 -21.65 -30.34 3.99
N ASP A 194 -22.15 -31.50 4.37
CA ASP A 194 -22.56 -32.57 3.47
C ASP A 194 -23.56 -31.94 2.51
N ARG A 195 -23.04 -31.21 1.53
CA ARG A 195 -23.77 -30.87 0.33
C ARG A 195 -23.83 -32.19 -0.42
N PRO A 196 -25.02 -32.77 -0.63
CA PRO A 196 -25.11 -33.95 -1.46
C PRO A 196 -24.49 -33.60 -2.81
N SER A 197 -23.55 -34.42 -3.27
CA SER A 197 -23.16 -34.48 -4.67
C SER A 197 -24.39 -34.87 -5.48
N ALA A 198 -25.24 -33.90 -5.77
CA ALA A 198 -26.26 -33.97 -6.80
C ALA A 198 -25.68 -33.32 -8.05
N GLY A 199 -25.79 -34.05 -9.15
CA GLY A 199 -25.09 -33.84 -10.41
C GLY A 199 -25.21 -32.45 -11.02
N GLY A 200 -24.33 -32.26 -12.01
CA GLY A 200 -24.06 -31.02 -12.70
C GLY A 200 -25.28 -30.17 -13.04
N ALA A 201 -25.15 -28.90 -12.70
CA ALA A 201 -25.67 -27.80 -13.48
C ALA A 201 -24.80 -26.57 -13.17
N ASP A 202 -24.27 -25.96 -14.22
CA ASP A 202 -23.63 -24.67 -14.23
C ASP A 202 -24.40 -23.67 -13.37
N VAL A 203 -23.78 -23.20 -12.28
CA VAL A 203 -24.23 -21.99 -11.58
C VAL A 203 -23.06 -21.01 -11.62
N ALA A 204 -23.18 -20.08 -12.57
CA ALA A 204 -22.29 -18.95 -12.76
C ALA A 204 -22.10 -18.17 -11.44
N GLN A 205 -20.86 -18.14 -10.94
CA GLN A 205 -20.44 -17.18 -9.93
C GLN A 205 -20.40 -15.76 -10.53
N PRO A 206 -20.84 -14.72 -9.80
CA PRO A 206 -20.64 -13.34 -10.21
C PRO A 206 -19.13 -13.05 -10.23
N GLY A 207 -18.61 -12.75 -11.42
CA GLY A 207 -17.20 -12.57 -11.67
C GLY A 207 -16.60 -11.47 -10.81
N THR A 208 -15.56 -11.82 -10.06
CA THR A 208 -14.53 -10.87 -9.66
C THR A 208 -14.00 -10.16 -10.92
N PRO A 209 -13.65 -8.86 -10.86
CA PRO A 209 -13.07 -8.20 -12.01
C PRO A 209 -11.81 -8.95 -12.42
N ARG A 210 -11.91 -9.61 -13.58
CA ARG A 210 -10.83 -10.36 -14.23
C ARG A 210 -9.69 -9.37 -14.47
N THR A 211 -8.67 -9.40 -13.61
CA THR A 211 -7.42 -8.68 -13.87
C THR A 211 -6.89 -9.20 -15.20
N ARG A 212 -6.83 -8.32 -16.21
CA ARG A 212 -6.32 -8.69 -17.53
C ARG A 212 -4.91 -9.21 -17.35
N SER A 213 -4.62 -10.40 -17.91
CA SER A 213 -3.32 -11.03 -17.77
C SER A 213 -2.20 -10.09 -18.23
N PRO A 214 -1.01 -10.13 -17.60
CA PRO A 214 0.14 -9.31 -17.99
C PRO A 214 0.48 -9.42 -19.48
N LEU A 215 0.24 -10.61 -20.05
CA LEU A 215 0.37 -10.89 -21.49
C LEU A 215 -0.43 -9.93 -22.38
N TRP A 216 -1.57 -9.43 -21.91
CA TRP A 216 -2.39 -8.46 -22.64
C TRP A 216 -1.68 -7.11 -22.78
N TYR A 217 -0.96 -6.66 -21.74
CA TYR A 217 -0.18 -5.43 -21.80
C TYR A 217 1.03 -5.57 -22.74
N TYR A 218 1.75 -6.70 -22.67
CA TYR A 218 2.86 -6.97 -23.58
C TYR A 218 2.41 -7.09 -25.05
N ALA A 219 1.25 -7.70 -25.32
CA ALA A 219 0.69 -7.78 -26.66
C ALA A 219 0.34 -6.39 -27.24
N ASN A 220 -0.26 -5.51 -26.43
CA ASN A 220 -0.57 -4.14 -26.87
C ASN A 220 0.71 -3.31 -27.07
N ALA A 221 1.70 -3.44 -26.19
CA ALA A 221 2.98 -2.75 -26.34
C ALA A 221 3.72 -3.20 -27.61
N ALA A 222 3.76 -4.51 -27.89
CA ALA A 222 4.34 -5.03 -29.12
C ALA A 222 3.62 -4.52 -30.37
N LEU A 223 2.29 -4.49 -30.36
CA LEU A 223 1.49 -3.94 -31.46
C LEU A 223 1.81 -2.46 -31.71
N LEU A 224 1.90 -1.66 -30.64
CA LEU A 224 2.18 -0.23 -30.73
C LEU A 224 3.57 0.05 -31.32
N ILE A 225 4.58 -0.74 -30.95
CA ILE A 225 5.94 -0.64 -31.53
C ILE A 225 5.92 -0.95 -33.04
N VAL A 226 5.20 -2.00 -33.45
CA VAL A 226 5.08 -2.37 -34.86
C VAL A 226 4.38 -1.27 -35.65
N VAL A 227 3.25 -0.75 -35.15
CA VAL A 227 2.52 0.35 -35.80
C VAL A 227 3.38 1.60 -35.92
N LEU A 228 4.07 1.99 -34.84
CA LEU A 228 4.96 3.16 -34.86
C LEU A 228 6.07 3.00 -35.90
N THR A 229 6.66 1.80 -35.99
CA THR A 229 7.73 1.51 -36.96
C THR A 229 7.21 1.59 -38.39
N VAL A 230 6.05 1.02 -38.68
CA VAL A 230 5.41 1.11 -40.00
C VAL A 230 5.08 2.55 -40.37
N VAL A 231 4.57 3.35 -39.42
CA VAL A 231 4.27 4.78 -39.63
C VAL A 231 5.54 5.57 -39.92
N LEU A 232 6.62 5.36 -39.16
CA LEU A 232 7.90 6.03 -39.39
C LEU A 232 8.48 5.70 -40.76
N VAL A 233 8.42 4.43 -41.18
CA VAL A 233 8.88 4.00 -42.51
C VAL A 233 8.00 4.61 -43.61
N ALA A 234 6.68 4.64 -43.43
CA ALA A 234 5.77 5.26 -44.39
C ALA A 234 6.02 6.77 -44.52
N LEU A 235 6.19 7.47 -43.40
CA LEU A 235 6.52 8.90 -43.40
C LEU A 235 7.88 9.17 -44.06
N SER A 236 8.89 8.35 -43.78
CA SER A 236 10.21 8.46 -44.42
C SER A 236 10.16 8.25 -45.94
N ASN A 237 9.23 7.46 -46.44
CA ASN A 237 9.06 7.21 -47.89
C ASN A 237 8.12 8.23 -48.56
N CYS A 238 7.37 9.01 -47.79
CA CYS A 238 6.41 10.01 -48.29
C CYS A 238 6.92 11.45 -48.21
N THR A 239 8.13 11.70 -47.71
CA THR A 239 8.85 12.98 -47.84
C THR A 239 9.75 12.94 -49.09
N PRO A 240 9.28 13.43 -50.26
CA PRO A 240 10.10 13.58 -51.46
C PRO A 240 11.18 14.66 -51.33
#